data_AF-W7D0X6-F1
#
_entry.id   AF-W7D0X6-F1
#
_cell.length_a   1.000
_cell.length_b   1.000
_cell.length_c   1.000
_cell.angle_alpha   90.00
_cell.angle_beta   90.00
_cell.angle_gamma   90.00
#
_symmetry.space_group_name_H-M   'P 1'
#
loop_
_entity.id
_entity.type
_entity.pdbx_description
1 polymer ?
#
loop_
_entity_poly.entity_id
_entity_poly.type
_entity_poly.pdbx_seq_one_letter_code
_entity_poly.pdbx_strand_id
1 'polypeptide(L)' 'MTQTEWLFLVLAVAFVIFAEMVNTACERIVDLCTGEYNELAKHAKDIAAGAVLIATIGAVIIGAIIFMPYLLAFFIK' A
#
# COMPACT_ATOMS: atom_id res chain seq x y z
N MET A 1 -1.19 4.83 -23.09
CA MET A 1 -0.30 4.48 -21.99
C MET A 1 1.07 4.11 -22.50
N THR A 2 2.12 4.61 -21.85
CA THR A 2 3.53 4.33 -22.17
C THR A 2 4.05 3.13 -21.39
N GLN A 3 5.19 2.55 -21.83
CA GLN A 3 5.85 1.46 -21.08
C GLN A 3 6.25 1.89 -19.67
N THR A 4 6.69 3.14 -19.50
CA THR A 4 7.06 3.72 -18.20
C THR A 4 5.87 3.82 -17.25
N GLU A 5 4.70 4.26 -17.74
CA GLU A 5 3.47 4.29 -16.94
C GLU A 5 3.06 2.88 -16.46
N TRP A 6 3.16 1.89 -17.35
CA TRP A 6 2.92 0.49 -16.98
C TRP A 6 3.88 -0.01 -15.92
N LEU A 7 5.17 0.31 -16.02
CA LEU A 7 6.17 -0.05 -15.02
C LEU A 7 5.81 0.53 -13.64
N PHE A 8 5.42 1.80 -13.59
CA PHE A 8 5.02 2.44 -12.33
C PHE A 8 3.73 1.85 -11.75
N LEU A 9 2.75 1.47 -12.57
CA LEU A 9 1.54 0.81 -12.09
C LEU A 9 1.82 -0.58 -11.52
N VAL A 10 2.62 -1.38 -12.24
CA VAL A 10 3.03 -2.71 -11.75
C VAL A 10 3.80 -2.57 -10.44
N LEU A 11 4.73 -1.62 -10.36
CA LEU A 11 5.48 -1.36 -9.13
C LEU A 11 4.58 -0.90 -7.98
N ALA A 12 3.62 -0.01 -8.23
CA ALA A 12 2.68 0.46 -7.23
C ALA A 12 1.84 -0.69 -6.65
N VAL A 13 1.28 -1.54 -7.52
CA VAL A 13 0.49 -2.72 -7.09
C VAL A 13 1.35 -3.71 -6.33
N ALA A 14 2.53 -4.05 -6.87
CA ALA A 14 3.47 -4.95 -6.20
C ALA A 14 3.90 -4.43 -4.83
N PHE A 15 4.12 -3.12 -4.70
CA PHE A 15 4.53 -2.49 -3.44
C PHE A 15 3.42 -2.51 -2.38
N VAL A 16 2.16 -2.27 -2.75
CA VAL A 16 1.02 -2.40 -1.81
C VAL A 16 0.88 -3.84 -1.32
N ILE A 17 0.95 -4.82 -2.22
CA ILE A 17 0.88 -6.24 -1.86
C ILE A 17 2.06 -6.61 -0.95
N PHE A 18 3.27 -6.14 -1.27
CA PHE A 18 4.44 -6.33 -0.44
C PHE A 18 4.26 -5.74 0.97
N ALA A 19 3.77 -4.50 1.06
CA ALA A 19 3.52 -3.85 2.35
C ALA A 19 2.49 -4.64 3.19
N GLU A 20 1.42 -5.15 2.58
CA GLU A 20 0.40 -5.96 3.25
C GLU A 20 0.96 -7.30 3.77
N MET A 21 1.81 -7.96 2.97
CA MET A 21 2.49 -9.18 3.39
C MET A 21 3.43 -8.92 4.59
N VAL A 22 4.16 -7.79 4.57
CA VAL A 22 5.01 -7.37 5.69
C VAL A 22 4.16 -7.05 6.92
N ASN A 23 3.04 -6.33 6.77
CA ASN A 23 2.12 -6.06 7.88
C ASN A 23 1.62 -7.36 8.53
N THR A 24 1.14 -8.30 7.72
CA THR A 24 0.70 -9.61 8.19
C THR A 24 1.82 -10.37 8.90
N ALA A 25 3.04 -10.36 8.36
CA ALA A 25 4.18 -11.00 9.00
C ALA A 25 4.50 -10.36 10.37
N CYS A 26 4.47 -9.03 10.46
CA CYS A 26 4.65 -8.30 11.72
C CYS A 26 3.55 -8.65 12.73
N GLU A 27 2.28 -8.68 12.32
CA GLU A 27 1.18 -9.10 13.19
C GLU A 27 1.40 -10.49 13.77
N ARG A 28 1.81 -11.46 12.93
CA ARG A 28 2.10 -12.84 13.38
C ARG A 28 3.29 -12.92 14.32
N ILE A 29 4.35 -12.15 14.08
CA ILE A 29 5.50 -12.09 14.99
C ILE A 29 5.07 -11.51 16.34
N VAL A 30 4.27 -10.45 16.34
CA VAL A 30 3.75 -9.86 17.58
C VAL A 30 2.88 -10.85 18.33
N ASP A 31 1.97 -11.55 17.65
CA ASP A 31 1.10 -12.59 18.25
C ASP A 31 1.90 -13.77 18.83
N LEU A 32 3.01 -14.15 18.20
CA LEU A 32 3.91 -15.18 18.73
C LEU A 32 4.66 -14.72 19.99
N CYS A 33 4.95 -13.43 20.11
CA CYS A 33 5.69 -12.86 21.23
C CYS A 33 4.80 -12.49 22.43
N THR A 34 3.49 -12.29 22.23
CA THR A 34 2.56 -11.84 23.28
C THR A 34 1.40 -12.81 23.48
N GLY A 35 1.32 -13.44 24.66
CA GLY A 35 0.21 -14.32 25.04
C GLY A 35 -1.01 -13.61 25.66
N GLU A 36 -0.87 -12.35 26.03
CA GLU A 36 -1.93 -11.50 26.61
C GLU A 36 -1.89 -10.11 25.98
N TYR A 37 -2.95 -9.32 26.16
CA TYR A 37 -3.03 -7.96 25.63
C TYR A 37 -1.87 -7.08 26.12
N ASN A 38 -1.19 -6.42 25.19
CA ASN A 38 -0.05 -5.55 25.46
C ASN A 38 -0.16 -4.26 24.62
N GLU A 39 -0.11 -3.11 25.28
CA GLU A 39 -0.18 -1.79 24.61
C GLU A 39 0.96 -1.58 23.59
N LEU A 40 2.16 -2.11 23.85
CA LEU A 40 3.27 -2.05 22.89
C LEU A 40 3.01 -2.91 21.66
N ALA A 41 2.40 -4.09 21.84
CA ALA A 41 2.00 -4.95 20.73
C ALA A 41 0.95 -4.27 19.84
N LYS A 42 -0.01 -3.58 20.46
CA LYS A 42 -0.99 -2.77 19.74
C LYS A 42 -0.31 -1.66 18.93
N HIS A 43 0.56 -0.87 19.54
CA HIS A 43 1.30 0.18 18.83
C HIS A 43 2.13 -0.38 17.66
N ALA A 44 2.78 -1.54 17.83
CA ALA A 44 3.53 -2.17 16.75
C ALA A 44 2.64 -2.55 15.56
N LYS A 45 1.45 -3.12 15.82
CA LYS A 45 0.47 -3.44 14.78
C LYS A 45 -0.10 -2.18 14.11
N ASP A 46 -0.41 -1.14 14.88
CA ASP A 46 -0.92 0.13 14.35
C ASP A 46 0.09 0.80 13.41
N ILE A 47 1.38 0.77 13.75
CA ILE A 47 2.45 1.30 12.90
C ILE A 47 2.59 0.49 11.61
N ALA A 48 2.52 -0.85 11.69
CA ALA A 48 2.60 -1.72 10.53
C ALA A 48 1.42 -1.48 9.56
N ALA A 49 0.19 -1.35 10.08
CA ALA A 49 -0.98 -0.98 9.30
C ALA A 49 -0.85 0.44 8.70
N GLY A 50 -0.27 1.37 9.47
CA GLY A 50 0.07 2.71 8.99
C GLY A 50 1.01 2.71 7.78
N ALA A 51 1.98 1.78 7.72
CA ALA A 51 2.87 1.63 6.57
C ALA A 51 2.12 1.17 5.31
N VAL A 52 1.17 0.24 5.45
CA VAL A 52 0.29 -0.18 4.34
C VAL A 52 -0.55 0.97 3.83
N LEU A 53 -1.10 1.78 4.74
CA LEU A 53 -1.89 2.96 4.38
C LEU A 53 -1.06 3.95 3.54
N ILE A 54 0.18 4.23 3.94
CA ILE A 54 1.09 5.10 3.18
C ILE A 54 1.39 4.52 1.81
N ALA A 55 1.68 3.21 1.72
CA ALA A 55 1.92 2.54 0.44
C ALA A 55 0.69 2.64 -0.49
N THR A 56 -0.51 2.45 0.07
CA THR A 56 -1.78 2.52 -0.68
C THR A 56 -2.06 3.93 -1.18
N ILE A 57 -1.85 4.96 -0.34
CA ILE A 57 -1.98 6.37 -0.75
C ILE A 57 -1.00 6.68 -1.88
N GLY A 58 0.25 6.21 -1.78
CA GLY A 58 1.24 6.34 -2.85
C GLY A 58 0.77 5.71 -4.16
N ALA A 59 0.22 4.49 -4.11
CA ALA A 59 -0.32 3.82 -5.28
C ALA A 59 -1.51 4.57 -5.91
N VAL A 60 -2.40 5.14 -5.09
CA VAL A 60 -3.52 5.98 -5.56
C VAL A 60 -2.99 7.25 -6.24
N ILE A 61 -1.98 7.90 -5.69
CA ILE A 61 -1.38 9.10 -6.29
C ILE A 61 -0.74 8.75 -7.65
N ILE A 62 0.02 7.66 -7.73
CA ILE A 62 0.61 7.17 -8.99
C ILE A 62 -0.50 6.89 -10.02
N GLY A 63 -1.55 6.17 -9.60
CA GLY A 63 -2.72 5.90 -10.44
C GLY A 63 -3.39 7.19 -10.93
N ALA A 64 -3.61 8.16 -10.05
CA ALA A 64 -4.20 9.45 -10.42
C ALA A 64 -3.35 10.19 -11.44
N ILE A 65 -2.02 10.30 -11.23
CA ILE A 65 -1.11 10.97 -12.16
C ILE A 65 -1.16 10.33 -13.55
N ILE A 66 -1.19 9.00 -13.61
CA ILE A 66 -1.19 8.26 -14.88
C ILE A 66 -2.56 8.35 -15.55
N PHE A 67 -3.66 8.09 -14.83
CA PHE A 67 -4.99 7.96 -15.42
C PHE A 67 -5.69 9.30 -15.67
N MET A 68 -5.40 10.37 -14.92
CA MET A 68 -6.04 11.69 -15.09
C MET A 68 -6.03 12.19 -16.55
N PRO A 69 -4.90 12.23 -17.28
CA PRO A 69 -4.90 12.72 -18.66
C PRO A 69 -5.72 11.84 -19.60
N TYR A 70 -5.70 10.52 -19.42
CA TYR A 70 -6.49 9.60 -20.25
C TYR A 70 -7.99 9.72 -19.97
N LEU A 71 -8.38 9.88 -18.69
CA LEU A 71 -9.78 10.07 -18.30
C LEU A 71 -10.31 11.41 -18.85
N LEU A 72 -9.57 12.51 -18.68
CA LEU A 72 -9.97 13.81 -19.21
C LEU A 72 -10.10 13.77 -20.74
N ALA A 73 -9.14 13.16 -21.43
CA ALA A 73 -9.21 13.00 -22.89
C ALA A 73 -10.41 12.14 -23.34
N PHE A 74 -10.85 11.18 -22.52
CA PHE A 74 -12.03 10.38 -22.78
C PHE A 74 -13.34 11.16 -22.58
N PHE A 75 -13.42 12.03 -21.56
CA PHE A 75 -14.63 12.82 -21.28
C PHE A 75 -14.79 14.07 -22.17
N ILE A 76 -13.68 14.62 -22.67
CA ILE A 76 -13.69 15.81 -23.54
C ILE A 76 -13.96 15.42 -25.01
N LYS A 77 -13.88 14.13 -25.34
CA LYS A 77 -14.14 13.58 -26.66
C LYS A 77 -15.54 13.01 -26.76
#